data_AF-A0A178DN64-F1
#
_entry.id   AF-A0A178DN64-F1
#
_cell.length_a   1.000
_cell.length_b   1.000
_cell.length_c   1.000
_cell.angle_alpha   90.00
_cell.angle_beta   90.00
_cell.angle_gamma   90.00
#
_symmetry.space_group_name_H-M   'P 1'
#
loop_
_entity.id
_entity.type
_entity.pdbx_description
1 polymer ?
#
loop_
_entity_poly.entity_id
_entity_poly.type
_entity_poly.pdbx_seq_one_letter_code
_entity_poly.pdbx_strand_id
1 'polypeptide(L)'
;MPFHPFLAPRPSDTCPLHSPRRLALHLPPRNPRIPPSIHLARPGVRPLCTCDMRLPPPPLARPRFWERERERGMLFEPRGRRDDERFFVERRGDGDRLIDAAPPRQHQHQRQQHPGQRQVRFDVPLRGGRKDAPKRNDERPHRLPPPHPHPHPPTPTLYILTYALSRTPSSAAARALLSTHLPSRTPSIPVLHRIDASHFTPPPNHLCALYSGVSSVIQEHVMRDARARAAVKSGVAKLLEWERKGRKEDERRREEQRRGHGRGRGDGNGHARREAALTVCCVLGTHRSVSIAEVIAREVRREVRRNGHEVRVVVTHVHRQRRREDVF
;
A
#
# COMPACT_ATOMS: atom_id res chain seq x y z
N MET A 1 71.88 5.19 0.14
CA MET A 1 71.15 4.43 1.18
C MET A 1 71.52 5.01 2.54
N PRO A 2 70.58 5.71 3.20
CA PRO A 2 70.55 5.70 4.66
C PRO A 2 69.18 5.24 5.17
N PHE A 3 69.25 4.40 6.19
CA PHE A 3 68.14 3.79 6.91
C PHE A 3 67.32 4.84 7.67
N HIS A 4 66.00 4.82 7.49
CA HIS A 4 65.06 5.51 8.38
C HIS A 4 64.69 4.59 9.55
N PRO A 5 64.80 5.06 10.81
CA PRO A 5 64.37 4.28 11.96
C PRO A 5 62.85 4.32 12.14
N PHE A 6 62.31 3.15 12.45
CA PHE A 6 60.93 2.92 12.88
C PHE A 6 60.57 3.78 14.10
N LEU A 7 59.56 4.65 13.96
CA LEU A 7 58.90 5.30 15.08
C LEU A 7 57.77 4.38 15.57
N ALA A 8 57.94 3.84 16.78
CA ALA A 8 56.89 3.18 17.53
C ALA A 8 55.87 4.20 18.06
N PRO A 9 54.57 3.87 18.09
CA PRO A 9 53.54 4.75 18.66
C PRO A 9 53.61 4.77 20.19
N ARG A 10 53.48 5.98 20.76
CA ARG A 10 53.37 6.23 22.20
C ARG A 10 52.04 5.70 22.76
N PRO A 11 52.03 5.10 23.96
CA PRO A 11 50.81 4.81 24.70
C PRO A 11 50.48 5.97 25.64
N SER A 12 49.39 6.67 25.39
CA SER A 12 48.77 7.58 26.36
C SER A 12 47.33 7.85 25.93
N ASP A 13 46.37 7.23 26.61
CA ASP A 13 45.51 7.96 27.54
C ASP A 13 44.41 7.04 28.10
N THR A 14 44.55 6.84 29.41
CA THR A 14 43.61 6.19 30.32
C THR A 14 42.25 6.88 30.29
N CYS A 15 41.20 6.15 29.92
CA CYS A 15 39.82 6.56 30.15
C CYS A 15 39.45 6.33 31.64
N PRO A 16 38.76 7.27 32.31
CA PRO A 16 38.29 7.06 33.66
C PRO A 16 37.07 6.12 33.65
N LEU A 17 37.16 5.08 34.48
CA LEU A 17 36.07 4.18 34.85
C LEU A 17 34.94 4.98 35.49
N HIS A 18 33.83 5.14 34.78
CA HIS A 18 32.56 5.55 35.37
C HIS A 18 31.96 4.36 36.13
N SER A 19 32.09 4.40 37.46
CA SER A 19 31.34 3.54 38.38
C SER A 19 29.84 3.81 38.27
N PRO A 20 28.98 2.80 38.05
CA PRO A 20 27.55 2.97 38.21
C PRO A 20 27.20 2.99 39.70
N ARG A 21 26.75 4.15 40.18
CA ARG A 21 26.04 4.29 41.47
C ARG A 21 24.85 3.32 41.48
N ARG A 22 24.96 2.27 42.29
CA ARG A 22 23.83 1.45 42.76
C ARG A 22 22.91 2.35 43.59
N LEU A 23 21.81 2.81 43.00
CA LEU A 23 20.65 3.28 43.76
C LEU A 23 19.92 2.02 44.27
N ALA A 24 20.16 1.68 45.54
CA ALA A 24 19.36 0.72 46.28
C ALA A 24 17.98 1.34 46.53
N LEU A 25 17.00 0.98 45.71
CA LEU A 25 15.59 1.24 46.00
C LEU A 25 15.16 0.27 47.11
N HIS A 26 14.98 0.82 48.32
CA HIS A 26 14.26 0.17 49.41
C HIS A 26 12.83 -0.14 48.95
N LEU A 27 12.55 -1.42 48.67
CA LEU A 27 11.19 -1.93 48.54
C LEU A 27 10.64 -2.22 49.95
N PRO A 28 9.44 -1.74 50.30
CA PRO A 28 8.78 -2.14 51.53
C PRO A 28 8.27 -3.60 51.44
N PRO A 29 8.26 -4.35 52.55
CA PRO A 29 7.77 -5.72 52.57
C PRO A 29 6.26 -5.76 52.31
N ARG A 30 5.85 -6.35 51.19
CA ARG A 30 4.45 -6.72 50.94
C ARG A 30 4.17 -8.06 51.58
N ASN A 31 3.37 -8.03 52.65
CA ASN A 31 2.69 -9.19 53.19
C ASN A 31 1.18 -8.93 53.06
N PRO A 32 0.46 -9.72 52.25
CA PRO A 32 -0.95 -9.95 52.51
C PRO A 32 -1.20 -11.45 52.71
N ARG A 33 -1.53 -11.80 53.95
CA ARG A 33 -2.22 -13.02 54.32
C ARG A 33 -3.48 -13.15 53.47
N ILE A 34 -3.59 -14.25 52.75
CA ILE A 34 -4.80 -14.70 52.06
C ILE A 34 -5.69 -15.38 53.11
N PRO A 35 -6.91 -14.88 53.41
CA PRO A 35 -7.90 -15.68 54.13
C PRO A 35 -8.62 -16.64 53.17
N PRO A 36 -9.06 -17.81 53.67
CA PRO A 36 -9.65 -18.87 52.86
C PRO A 36 -11.10 -18.57 52.44
N SER A 37 -11.44 -19.20 51.32
CA SER A 37 -12.74 -19.41 50.68
C SER A 37 -13.97 -19.36 51.60
N ILE A 38 -14.91 -18.47 51.27
CA ILE A 38 -16.30 -18.55 51.72
C ILE A 38 -17.16 -18.98 50.53
N HIS A 39 -17.68 -20.20 50.63
CA HIS A 39 -18.80 -20.69 49.83
C HIS A 39 -20.06 -19.90 50.21
N LEU A 40 -20.66 -19.21 49.24
CA LEU A 40 -22.07 -18.83 49.31
C LEU A 40 -22.80 -19.31 48.06
N ALA A 41 -23.63 -20.32 48.31
CA ALA A 41 -24.68 -20.76 47.42
C ALA A 41 -25.67 -19.62 47.15
N ARG A 42 -26.09 -19.47 45.90
CA ARG A 42 -27.36 -18.83 45.58
C ARG A 42 -28.13 -19.67 44.56
N PRO A 43 -29.30 -20.23 44.93
CA PRO A 43 -30.26 -20.78 44.01
C PRO A 43 -31.11 -19.64 43.42
N GLY A 44 -31.43 -19.70 42.14
CA GLY A 44 -32.20 -18.64 41.51
C GLY A 44 -32.46 -18.86 40.03
N VAL A 45 -32.94 -20.05 39.69
CA VAL A 45 -33.53 -20.36 38.39
C VAL A 45 -34.73 -19.43 38.16
N ARG A 46 -34.68 -18.61 37.09
CA ARG A 46 -35.85 -18.05 36.43
C ARG A 46 -35.68 -18.23 34.91
N PRO A 47 -36.44 -19.13 34.27
CA PRO A 47 -36.61 -19.09 32.82
C PRO A 47 -37.79 -18.17 32.48
N LEU A 48 -37.82 -17.75 31.22
CA LEU A 48 -38.89 -17.05 30.46
C LEU A 48 -38.44 -15.67 29.94
N CYS A 49 -37.70 -15.72 28.84
CA CYS A 49 -37.84 -14.73 27.78
C CYS A 49 -38.17 -15.50 26.50
N THR A 50 -39.47 -15.60 26.21
CA THR A 50 -39.99 -15.92 24.88
C THR A 50 -39.75 -14.70 24.00
N CYS A 51 -38.60 -14.66 23.34
CA CYS A 51 -38.37 -13.75 22.23
C CYS A 51 -39.19 -14.27 21.04
N ASP A 52 -40.36 -13.68 20.86
CA ASP A 52 -41.25 -13.88 19.72
C ASP A 52 -40.49 -13.52 18.43
N MET A 53 -39.99 -14.53 17.73
CA MET A 53 -39.27 -14.41 16.46
C MET A 53 -40.27 -14.11 15.35
N ARG A 54 -40.78 -12.88 15.29
CA ARG A 54 -41.41 -12.36 14.08
C ARG A 54 -40.34 -12.19 13.01
N LEU A 55 -40.33 -13.10 12.05
CA LEU A 55 -39.55 -12.98 10.83
C LEU A 55 -39.89 -11.63 10.15
N PRO A 56 -38.88 -10.84 9.74
CA PRO A 56 -39.14 -9.65 8.95
C PRO A 56 -39.79 -10.05 7.61
N PRO A 57 -40.74 -9.24 7.08
CA PRO A 57 -41.31 -9.51 5.77
C PRO A 57 -40.19 -9.57 4.72
N PRO A 58 -40.36 -10.39 3.66
CA PRO A 58 -39.38 -10.49 2.59
C PRO A 58 -39.16 -9.10 1.96
N PRO A 59 -37.92 -8.77 1.54
CA PRO A 59 -37.65 -7.48 0.94
C PRO A 59 -38.47 -7.34 -0.34
N LEU A 60 -39.38 -6.35 -0.33
CA LEU A 60 -40.08 -5.89 -1.52
C LEU A 60 -39.05 -5.52 -2.60
N ALA A 61 -39.44 -5.80 -3.84
CA ALA A 61 -38.64 -5.73 -5.05
C ALA A 61 -37.66 -4.54 -5.08
N ARG A 62 -36.42 -4.84 -5.48
CA ARG A 62 -35.33 -3.88 -5.73
C ARG A 62 -35.84 -2.66 -6.52
N PRO A 63 -35.69 -1.43 -6.03
CA PRO A 63 -35.89 -0.26 -6.86
C PRO A 63 -34.82 -0.24 -7.96
N ARG A 64 -35.26 -0.16 -9.22
CA ARG A 64 -34.43 0.08 -10.43
C ARG A 64 -33.76 1.46 -10.46
N PHE A 65 -33.55 2.08 -9.29
CA PHE A 65 -32.98 3.41 -9.15
C PHE A 65 -31.49 3.44 -9.50
N TRP A 66 -30.77 2.35 -9.20
CA TRP A 66 -29.30 2.30 -9.30
C TRP A 66 -28.74 2.11 -10.72
N GLU A 67 -29.57 1.78 -11.71
CA GLU A 67 -29.13 1.65 -13.10
C GLU A 67 -29.08 3.02 -13.83
N ARG A 68 -29.80 4.04 -13.33
CA ARG A 68 -29.79 5.40 -13.92
C ARG A 68 -28.61 6.29 -13.51
N GLU A 69 -27.94 6.02 -12.38
CA GLU A 69 -26.79 6.83 -11.96
C GLU A 69 -25.47 6.40 -12.61
N ARG A 70 -25.38 5.18 -13.16
CA ARG A 70 -24.20 4.75 -13.95
C ARG A 70 -24.11 5.40 -15.33
N GLU A 71 -25.24 5.85 -15.90
CA GLU A 71 -25.26 6.56 -17.18
C GLU A 71 -25.00 8.07 -17.04
N ARG A 72 -24.97 8.63 -15.82
CA ARG A 72 -24.59 10.03 -15.55
C ARG A 72 -23.13 10.17 -15.12
N GLY A 73 -22.24 9.46 -15.83
CA GLY A 73 -20.82 9.78 -15.78
C GLY A 73 -20.55 11.18 -16.37
N MET A 74 -19.63 11.90 -15.73
CA MET A 74 -18.93 13.08 -16.22
C MET A 74 -19.58 14.45 -15.97
N LEU A 75 -19.21 15.08 -14.85
CA LEU A 75 -18.51 16.38 -14.77
C LEU A 75 -18.51 16.82 -13.29
N PHE A 76 -17.45 16.48 -12.55
CA PHE A 76 -17.11 17.20 -11.33
C PHE A 76 -15.79 17.90 -11.59
N GLU A 77 -15.86 19.10 -12.17
CA GLU A 77 -14.74 20.03 -12.13
C GLU A 77 -14.51 20.45 -10.67
N PRO A 78 -13.27 20.40 -10.16
CA PRO A 78 -12.97 20.96 -8.87
C PRO A 78 -13.03 22.49 -8.99
N ARG A 79 -14.10 23.11 -8.50
CA ARG A 79 -14.11 24.55 -8.21
C ARG A 79 -12.97 24.85 -7.24
N GLY A 80 -11.97 25.58 -7.75
CA GLY A 80 -10.87 26.09 -6.96
C GLY A 80 -11.38 26.99 -5.84
N ARG A 81 -11.14 26.57 -4.59
CA ARG A 81 -11.04 27.51 -3.47
C ARG A 81 -9.59 27.96 -3.40
N ARG A 82 -9.40 29.23 -3.74
CA ARG A 82 -8.27 30.04 -3.27
C ARG A 82 -8.53 30.25 -1.79
N ASP A 83 -7.67 29.68 -0.95
CA ASP A 83 -7.48 30.18 0.40
C ASP A 83 -6.12 30.89 0.39
N ASP A 84 -6.20 32.19 0.62
CA ASP A 84 -5.09 33.11 0.81
C ASP A 84 -4.33 32.73 2.09
N GLU A 85 -3.10 32.25 1.95
CA GLU A 85 -2.09 32.42 3.00
C GLU A 85 -0.95 33.26 2.49
N ARG A 86 -0.97 34.51 2.96
CA ARG A 86 0.04 35.54 2.79
C ARG A 86 1.33 35.08 3.48
N PHE A 87 2.32 34.68 2.68
CA PHE A 87 3.71 34.80 3.09
C PHE A 87 4.32 35.99 2.35
N PHE A 88 4.63 37.01 3.14
CA PHE A 88 5.44 38.16 2.76
C PHE A 88 6.76 37.68 2.16
N VAL A 89 6.99 38.00 0.88
CA VAL A 89 8.32 38.05 0.30
C VAL A 89 8.45 39.42 -0.34
N GLU A 90 9.23 40.28 0.29
CA GLU A 90 9.74 41.50 -0.33
C GLU A 90 10.50 41.12 -1.61
N ARG A 91 9.96 41.53 -2.76
CA ARG A 91 10.74 41.77 -3.97
C ARG A 91 10.33 43.09 -4.59
N ARG A 92 11.29 44.01 -4.53
CA ARG A 92 11.40 45.18 -5.39
C ARG A 92 11.41 44.78 -6.86
N GLY A 93 10.90 45.67 -7.71
CA GLY A 93 11.35 45.82 -9.09
C GLY A 93 10.27 45.66 -10.14
N ASP A 94 9.59 46.78 -10.43
CA ASP A 94 9.34 47.37 -11.75
C ASP A 94 9.14 46.46 -12.98
N GLY A 95 8.06 46.74 -13.72
CA GLY A 95 8.02 46.43 -15.14
C GLY A 95 6.64 46.18 -15.71
N ASP A 96 5.86 47.25 -15.87
CA ASP A 96 4.67 47.31 -16.71
C ASP A 96 4.90 46.73 -18.10
N ARG A 97 4.12 45.71 -18.49
CA ARG A 97 3.68 45.49 -19.88
C ARG A 97 2.29 44.86 -19.90
N LEU A 98 1.29 45.72 -20.13
CA LEU A 98 -0.01 45.37 -20.71
C LEU A 98 0.21 44.63 -22.03
N ILE A 99 -0.36 43.43 -22.17
CA ILE A 99 -0.62 42.82 -23.48
C ILE A 99 -2.06 42.32 -23.47
N ASP A 100 -2.79 42.82 -24.47
CA ASP A 100 -4.22 42.65 -24.69
C ASP A 100 -4.66 41.19 -24.87
N ALA A 101 -5.83 40.92 -24.30
CA ALA A 101 -6.56 39.67 -24.42
C ALA A 101 -7.28 39.57 -25.76
N ALA A 102 -6.98 38.52 -26.53
CA ALA A 102 -7.79 38.07 -27.66
C ALA A 102 -8.65 36.86 -27.25
N PRO A 103 -9.96 36.82 -27.59
CA PRO A 103 -10.81 35.68 -27.28
C PRO A 103 -10.62 34.52 -28.29
N PRO A 104 -10.68 33.25 -27.84
CA PRO A 104 -10.57 32.11 -28.74
C PRO A 104 -11.89 31.82 -29.48
N ARG A 105 -11.74 31.56 -30.78
CA ARG A 105 -12.78 31.18 -31.74
C ARG A 105 -13.40 29.81 -31.42
N GLN A 106 -14.72 29.74 -31.43
CA GLN A 106 -15.49 28.51 -31.39
C GLN A 106 -15.41 27.79 -32.75
N HIS A 107 -14.81 26.60 -32.78
CA HIS A 107 -14.95 25.68 -33.91
C HIS A 107 -15.95 24.57 -33.55
N GLN A 108 -17.17 24.71 -34.08
CA GLN A 108 -18.12 23.61 -34.22
C GLN A 108 -17.64 22.67 -35.32
N HIS A 109 -17.34 21.42 -34.97
CA HIS A 109 -17.33 20.32 -35.93
C HIS A 109 -18.44 19.34 -35.57
N GLN A 110 -19.57 19.47 -36.26
CA GLN A 110 -20.51 18.39 -36.49
C GLN A 110 -19.83 17.34 -37.38
N ARG A 111 -19.76 16.10 -36.92
CA ARG A 111 -19.63 14.93 -37.79
C ARG A 111 -20.70 13.92 -37.41
N GLN A 112 -21.72 13.89 -38.25
CA GLN A 112 -22.65 12.78 -38.41
C GLN A 112 -21.95 11.61 -39.14
N GLN A 113 -22.67 10.48 -39.23
CA GLN A 113 -22.41 9.22 -39.94
C GLN A 113 -21.83 8.10 -39.04
N HIS A 114 -22.26 6.83 -39.04
CA HIS A 114 -23.44 6.07 -39.50
C HIS A 114 -23.30 4.66 -38.85
N PRO A 115 -24.38 3.85 -38.72
CA PRO A 115 -24.33 2.52 -38.11
C PRO A 115 -23.98 1.44 -39.14
N GLY A 116 -23.05 0.54 -38.80
CA GLY A 116 -22.66 -0.60 -39.63
C GLY A 116 -22.54 -1.88 -38.82
N GLN A 117 -23.65 -2.62 -38.72
CA GLN A 117 -23.66 -4.01 -38.27
C GLN A 117 -22.83 -4.88 -39.23
N ARG A 118 -21.80 -5.54 -38.71
CA ARG A 118 -21.07 -6.59 -39.43
C ARG A 118 -21.29 -7.91 -38.70
N GLN A 119 -22.18 -8.75 -39.25
CA GLN A 119 -22.27 -10.15 -38.90
C GLN A 119 -21.00 -10.86 -39.36
N VAL A 120 -20.25 -11.44 -38.42
CA VAL A 120 -19.12 -12.33 -38.73
C VAL A 120 -19.63 -13.75 -38.60
N ARG A 121 -19.81 -14.42 -39.75
CA ARG A 121 -20.02 -15.87 -39.84
C ARG A 121 -18.71 -16.56 -39.48
N PHE A 122 -18.76 -17.50 -38.53
CA PHE A 122 -17.69 -18.44 -38.26
C PHE A 122 -17.99 -19.73 -39.01
N ASP A 123 -17.25 -19.98 -40.09
CA ASP A 123 -17.16 -21.31 -40.69
C ASP A 123 -16.06 -22.09 -39.98
N VAL A 124 -16.44 -23.19 -39.33
CA VAL A 124 -15.54 -24.17 -38.71
C VAL A 124 -15.34 -25.32 -39.70
N PRO A 125 -14.14 -25.50 -40.27
CA PRO A 125 -13.85 -26.73 -41.00
C PRO A 125 -13.49 -27.84 -40.02
N LEU A 126 -14.33 -28.87 -40.02
CA LEU A 126 -14.01 -30.21 -39.55
C LEU A 126 -13.17 -30.96 -40.59
N ARG A 127 -12.35 -31.88 -40.08
CA ARG A 127 -11.79 -33.10 -40.71
C ARG A 127 -10.51 -33.04 -41.54
N GLY A 128 -9.77 -34.14 -41.37
CA GLY A 128 -8.72 -34.65 -42.25
C GLY A 128 -7.34 -34.34 -41.70
N GLY A 129 -6.45 -35.27 -41.44
CA GLY A 129 -6.35 -36.68 -41.78
C GLY A 129 -4.89 -37.04 -41.53
N ARG A 130 -4.67 -38.16 -40.83
CA ARG A 130 -3.33 -38.72 -40.60
C ARG A 130 -2.69 -39.01 -41.96
N LYS A 131 -1.50 -38.47 -42.20
CA LYS A 131 -0.55 -39.01 -43.17
C LYS A 131 0.85 -38.94 -42.58
N ASP A 132 1.48 -40.10 -42.63
CA ASP A 132 2.79 -40.42 -42.12
C ASP A 132 3.86 -39.48 -42.69
N ALA A 133 4.56 -38.78 -41.80
CA ALA A 133 5.68 -37.93 -42.16
C ALA A 133 6.98 -38.76 -42.11
N PRO A 134 7.84 -38.67 -43.13
CA PRO A 134 9.10 -39.38 -43.17
C PRO A 134 10.06 -38.88 -42.09
N LYS A 135 10.73 -39.83 -41.41
CA LYS A 135 11.82 -39.59 -40.46
C LYS A 135 12.93 -38.77 -41.13
N ARG A 136 12.87 -37.43 -41.00
CA ARG A 136 14.03 -36.56 -41.24
C ARG A 136 15.00 -36.77 -40.09
N ASN A 137 16.23 -37.15 -40.44
CA ASN A 137 17.34 -37.21 -39.51
C ASN A 137 17.50 -35.84 -38.85
N ASP A 138 17.28 -35.84 -37.54
CA ASP A 138 17.23 -34.71 -36.63
C ASP A 138 18.70 -34.29 -36.33
N GLU A 139 19.39 -33.77 -37.35
CA GLU A 139 20.60 -32.96 -37.15
C GLU A 139 20.15 -31.65 -36.50
N ARG A 140 19.88 -31.72 -35.20
CA ARG A 140 19.50 -30.55 -34.41
C ARG A 140 20.68 -29.58 -34.44
N PRO A 141 20.57 -28.41 -35.08
CA PRO A 141 21.59 -27.38 -34.96
C PRO A 141 21.76 -27.12 -33.47
N HIS A 142 23.01 -27.20 -33.01
CA HIS A 142 23.40 -27.01 -31.61
C HIS A 142 22.60 -25.85 -31.03
N ARG A 143 21.59 -26.18 -30.21
CA ARG A 143 20.78 -25.18 -29.53
C ARG A 143 21.74 -24.43 -28.64
N LEU A 144 22.07 -23.21 -29.02
CA LEU A 144 22.78 -22.28 -28.15
C LEU A 144 22.07 -22.30 -26.79
N PRO A 145 22.81 -22.42 -25.68
CA PRO A 145 22.21 -22.40 -24.36
C PRO A 145 21.29 -21.18 -24.27
N PRO A 146 20.08 -21.33 -23.71
CA PRO A 146 19.13 -20.23 -23.65
C PRO A 146 19.84 -19.02 -23.02
N PRO A 147 19.75 -17.83 -23.63
CA PRO A 147 20.44 -16.65 -23.13
C PRO A 147 20.11 -16.51 -21.65
N HIS A 148 21.16 -16.47 -20.82
CA HIS A 148 21.00 -16.35 -19.37
C HIS A 148 20.08 -15.16 -19.11
N PRO A 149 18.99 -15.34 -18.33
CA PRO A 149 18.05 -14.27 -18.08
C PRO A 149 18.85 -13.09 -17.51
N HIS A 150 18.92 -12.00 -18.26
CA HIS A 150 19.58 -10.79 -17.79
C HIS A 150 18.95 -10.44 -16.44
N PRO A 151 19.74 -10.24 -15.38
CA PRO A 151 19.22 -9.87 -14.09
C PRO A 151 18.51 -8.52 -14.25
N HIS A 152 17.19 -8.55 -14.40
CA HIS A 152 16.41 -7.34 -14.46
C HIS A 152 16.68 -6.53 -13.19
N PRO A 153 16.87 -5.21 -13.30
CA PRO A 153 17.07 -4.38 -12.12
C PRO A 153 15.89 -4.61 -11.18
N PRO A 154 16.14 -4.79 -9.87
CA PRO A 154 15.08 -5.14 -8.93
C PRO A 154 14.00 -4.05 -8.92
N THR A 155 12.80 -4.39 -9.41
CA THR A 155 11.64 -3.50 -9.39
C THR A 155 11.36 -3.06 -7.94
N PRO A 156 11.19 -1.75 -7.67
CA PRO A 156 10.84 -1.27 -6.32
C PRO A 156 9.60 -1.99 -5.80
N THR A 157 9.60 -2.37 -4.53
CA THR A 157 8.48 -3.10 -3.92
C THR A 157 7.86 -2.30 -2.77
N LEU A 158 6.56 -2.07 -2.86
CA LEU A 158 5.74 -1.45 -1.82
C LEU A 158 4.88 -2.51 -1.15
N TYR A 159 5.02 -2.63 0.16
CA TYR A 159 4.21 -3.51 1.00
C TYR A 159 3.11 -2.70 1.68
N ILE A 160 1.85 -3.10 1.53
CA ILE A 160 0.71 -2.50 2.22
C ILE A 160 0.12 -3.55 3.14
N LEU A 161 0.28 -3.37 4.44
CA LEU A 161 -0.15 -4.33 5.44
C LEU A 161 -1.40 -3.84 6.18
N THR A 162 -2.39 -4.71 6.35
CA THR A 162 -3.57 -4.40 7.17
C THR A 162 -3.72 -5.35 8.35
N TYR A 163 -4.08 -4.82 9.51
CA TYR A 163 -4.27 -5.61 10.72
C TYR A 163 -5.38 -5.05 11.64
N ALA A 164 -5.72 -5.85 12.66
CA ALA A 164 -6.76 -5.57 13.65
C ALA A 164 -6.15 -5.06 14.97
N LEU A 165 -6.58 -3.89 15.44
CA LEU A 165 -6.14 -3.33 16.72
C LEU A 165 -6.51 -4.21 17.91
N SER A 166 -7.68 -4.88 17.87
CA SER A 166 -8.11 -5.80 18.94
C SER A 166 -7.16 -6.98 19.14
N ARG A 167 -6.35 -7.32 18.12
CA ARG A 167 -5.35 -8.39 18.17
C ARG A 167 -3.91 -7.87 18.30
N THR A 168 -3.71 -6.57 18.18
CA THR A 168 -2.40 -5.90 18.30
C THR A 168 -2.55 -4.63 19.16
N PRO A 169 -2.86 -4.79 20.46
CA PRO A 169 -3.16 -3.65 21.32
C PRO A 169 -1.93 -2.76 21.60
N SER A 170 -0.72 -3.28 21.39
CA SER A 170 0.53 -2.57 21.69
C SER A 170 1.41 -2.37 20.46
N SER A 171 2.28 -1.36 20.52
CA SER A 171 3.30 -1.11 19.50
C SER A 171 4.31 -2.27 19.37
N ALA A 172 4.57 -3.02 20.45
CA ALA A 172 5.39 -4.23 20.40
C ALA A 172 4.72 -5.35 19.59
N ALA A 173 3.42 -5.58 19.80
CA ALA A 173 2.66 -6.56 19.02
C ALA A 173 2.57 -6.16 17.53
N ALA A 174 2.39 -4.87 17.24
CA ALA A 174 2.42 -4.36 15.87
C ALA A 174 3.79 -4.58 15.20
N ARG A 175 4.90 -4.33 15.91
CA ARG A 175 6.26 -4.61 15.39
C ARG A 175 6.49 -6.10 15.14
N ALA A 176 6.06 -6.97 16.06
CA ALA A 176 6.16 -8.42 15.88
C ALA A 176 5.39 -8.88 14.64
N LEU A 177 4.16 -8.37 14.45
CA LEU A 177 3.36 -8.64 13.27
C LEU A 177 4.08 -8.20 11.99
N LEU A 178 4.70 -7.02 11.99
CA LEU A 178 5.47 -6.53 10.84
C LEU A 178 6.68 -7.43 10.53
N SER A 179 7.43 -7.89 11.54
CA SER A 179 8.54 -8.81 11.32
C SER A 179 8.12 -10.17 10.77
N THR A 180 6.90 -10.63 11.06
CA THR A 180 6.37 -11.91 10.54
C THR A 180 5.91 -11.81 9.08
N HIS A 181 5.37 -10.66 8.67
CA HIS A 181 4.71 -10.52 7.37
C HIS A 181 5.51 -9.71 6.34
N LEU A 182 6.58 -9.04 6.75
CA LEU A 182 7.53 -8.41 5.84
C LEU A 182 8.74 -9.33 5.65
N PRO A 183 9.35 -9.36 4.45
CA PRO A 183 10.60 -10.07 4.25
C PRO A 183 11.67 -9.64 5.25
N SER A 184 12.40 -10.62 5.79
CA SER A 184 13.55 -10.35 6.65
C SER A 184 14.66 -9.66 5.84
N ARG A 185 15.06 -8.47 6.28
CA ARG A 185 16.08 -7.62 5.63
C ARG A 185 16.98 -6.98 6.66
N THR A 186 18.21 -6.68 6.24
CA THR A 186 19.19 -5.93 7.02
C THR A 186 19.67 -4.75 6.17
N PRO A 187 19.28 -3.50 6.47
CA PRO A 187 18.34 -3.10 7.52
C PRO A 187 16.89 -3.52 7.23
N SER A 188 16.03 -3.49 8.25
CA SER A 188 14.61 -3.82 8.10
C SER A 188 13.89 -2.86 7.15
N ILE A 189 12.81 -3.34 6.52
CA ILE A 189 12.04 -2.55 5.56
C ILE A 189 11.39 -1.35 6.30
N PRO A 190 11.61 -0.10 5.85
CA PRO A 190 11.08 1.07 6.53
C PRO A 190 9.56 1.18 6.38
N VAL A 191 8.86 1.41 7.50
CA VAL A 191 7.44 1.74 7.49
C VAL A 191 7.27 3.25 7.35
N LEU A 192 6.90 3.69 6.15
CA LEU A 192 6.80 5.12 5.81
C LEU A 192 5.60 5.80 6.46
N HIS A 193 4.50 5.06 6.62
CA HIS A 193 3.27 5.61 7.14
C HIS A 193 2.39 4.56 7.80
N ARG A 194 1.63 5.00 8.81
CA ARG A 194 0.61 4.24 9.51
C ARG A 194 -0.69 5.02 9.48
N ILE A 195 -1.76 4.35 9.06
CA ILE A 195 -3.12 4.89 9.03
C ILE A 195 -3.96 4.16 10.08
N ASP A 196 -4.47 4.89 11.06
CA ASP A 196 -5.47 4.38 11.99
C ASP A 196 -6.89 4.70 11.50
N ALA A 197 -7.55 3.66 11.01
CA ALA A 197 -8.91 3.70 10.49
C ALA A 197 -9.98 3.32 11.54
N SER A 198 -9.61 3.20 12.82
CA SER A 198 -10.56 2.89 13.91
C SER A 198 -11.57 4.01 14.16
N HIS A 199 -11.24 5.25 13.80
CA HIS A 199 -12.10 6.43 13.99
C HIS A 199 -12.94 6.81 12.77
N PHE A 200 -12.77 6.12 11.64
CA PHE A 200 -13.58 6.38 10.43
C PHE A 200 -14.95 5.72 10.53
N THR A 201 -15.94 6.28 9.82
CA THR A 201 -17.30 5.76 9.79
C THR A 201 -17.32 4.29 9.37
N PRO A 202 -17.83 3.37 10.22
CA PRO A 202 -17.92 1.96 9.86
C PRO A 202 -19.01 1.74 8.80
N PRO A 203 -18.89 0.70 7.96
CA PRO A 203 -20.00 0.25 7.14
C PRO A 203 -21.17 -0.27 7.99
N PRO A 204 -22.41 -0.19 7.51
CA PRO A 204 -23.57 -0.76 8.18
C PRO A 204 -23.38 -2.25 8.47
N ASN A 205 -23.92 -2.71 9.60
CA ASN A 205 -23.75 -4.10 10.07
C ASN A 205 -24.22 -5.14 9.03
N HIS A 206 -25.33 -4.88 8.33
CA HIS A 206 -25.83 -5.78 7.30
C HIS A 206 -24.86 -5.94 6.12
N LEU A 207 -24.13 -4.88 5.74
CA LEU A 207 -23.07 -4.99 4.72
C LEU A 207 -21.84 -5.70 5.29
N CYS A 208 -21.48 -5.41 6.54
CA CYS A 208 -20.34 -6.04 7.20
C CYS A 208 -20.48 -7.57 7.36
N ALA A 209 -21.72 -8.07 7.46
CA ALA A 209 -22.04 -9.49 7.51
C ALA A 209 -21.80 -10.20 6.16
N LEU A 210 -22.05 -9.51 5.06
CA LEU A 210 -22.01 -10.07 3.70
C LEU A 210 -20.65 -9.89 3.02
N TYR A 211 -19.99 -8.76 3.27
CA TYR A 211 -18.81 -8.31 2.53
C TYR A 211 -17.66 -7.95 3.48
N SER A 212 -16.42 -8.14 3.03
CA SER A 212 -15.23 -7.57 3.65
C SER A 212 -14.76 -6.32 2.90
N GLY A 213 -13.69 -5.69 3.37
CA GLY A 213 -13.17 -4.46 2.76
C GLY A 213 -12.59 -4.60 1.34
N VAL A 214 -12.47 -5.81 0.79
CA VAL A 214 -12.09 -5.97 -0.62
C VAL A 214 -13.25 -5.69 -1.56
N SER A 215 -14.50 -5.80 -1.08
CA SER A 215 -15.70 -5.53 -1.88
C SER A 215 -15.79 -4.06 -2.24
N SER A 216 -16.12 -3.76 -3.50
CA SER A 216 -16.35 -2.40 -4.00
C SER A 216 -17.46 -1.68 -3.22
N VAL A 217 -18.49 -2.40 -2.78
CA VAL A 217 -19.59 -1.85 -1.98
C VAL A 217 -19.09 -1.30 -0.64
N ILE A 218 -18.23 -2.07 0.05
CA ILE A 218 -17.63 -1.63 1.32
C ILE A 218 -16.64 -0.49 1.06
N GLN A 219 -15.84 -0.57 0.00
CA GLN A 219 -14.91 0.50 -0.38
C GLN A 219 -15.65 1.82 -0.62
N GLU A 220 -16.74 1.81 -1.39
CA GLU A 220 -17.54 3.00 -1.65
C GLU A 220 -18.07 3.60 -0.34
N HIS A 221 -18.65 2.78 0.54
CA HIS A 221 -19.17 3.26 1.82
C HIS A 221 -18.07 3.87 2.70
N VAL A 222 -16.92 3.21 2.82
CA VAL A 222 -15.77 3.74 3.60
C VAL A 222 -15.25 5.04 2.97
N MET A 223 -15.24 5.14 1.64
CA MET A 223 -14.81 6.35 0.93
C MET A 223 -15.82 7.50 0.98
N ARG A 224 -17.03 7.32 1.53
CA ARG A 224 -17.92 8.44 1.85
C ARG A 224 -17.42 9.27 3.04
N ASP A 225 -16.62 8.70 3.95
CA ASP A 225 -15.96 9.45 5.02
C ASP A 225 -14.83 10.33 4.45
N ALA A 226 -14.94 11.65 4.63
CA ALA A 226 -13.95 12.62 4.15
C ALA A 226 -12.55 12.38 4.73
N ARG A 227 -12.45 11.93 5.99
CA ARG A 227 -11.18 11.62 6.66
C ARG A 227 -10.52 10.39 6.05
N ALA A 228 -11.31 9.38 5.68
CA ALA A 228 -10.81 8.21 4.98
C ALA A 228 -10.25 8.58 3.59
N ARG A 229 -10.95 9.44 2.83
CA ARG A 229 -10.43 9.96 1.55
C ARG A 229 -9.14 10.75 1.72
N ALA A 230 -9.08 11.62 2.74
CA ALA A 230 -7.87 12.39 3.04
C ALA A 230 -6.69 11.47 3.42
N ALA A 231 -6.94 10.43 4.22
CA ALA A 231 -5.93 9.44 4.60
C ALA A 231 -5.44 8.64 3.38
N VAL A 232 -6.32 8.24 2.47
CA VAL A 232 -5.95 7.62 1.19
C VAL A 232 -5.06 8.56 0.37
N LYS A 233 -5.49 9.81 0.16
CA LYS A 233 -4.72 10.80 -0.60
C LYS A 233 -3.32 11.01 -0.01
N SER A 234 -3.23 11.15 1.32
CA SER A 234 -1.96 11.27 2.04
C SER A 234 -1.08 10.03 1.90
N GLY A 235 -1.65 8.83 2.05
CA GLY A 235 -0.94 7.56 1.88
C GLY A 235 -0.37 7.39 0.47
N VAL A 236 -1.17 7.69 -0.57
CA VAL A 236 -0.73 7.67 -1.97
C VAL A 236 0.40 8.67 -2.20
N ALA A 237 0.25 9.91 -1.73
CA ALA A 237 1.27 10.95 -1.90
C ALA A 237 2.62 10.56 -1.28
N LYS A 238 2.63 9.99 -0.07
CA LYS A 238 3.86 9.53 0.60
C LYS A 238 4.56 8.41 -0.15
N LEU A 239 3.80 7.45 -0.69
CA LEU A 239 4.36 6.33 -1.45
C LEU A 239 4.97 6.81 -2.78
N LEU A 240 4.31 7.73 -3.47
CA LEU A 240 4.83 8.33 -4.71
C LEU A 240 6.03 9.25 -4.45
N GLU A 241 6.07 9.95 -3.31
CA GLU A 241 7.23 10.74 -2.91
C GLU A 241 8.45 9.86 -2.64
N TRP A 242 8.28 8.77 -1.88
CA TRP A 242 9.35 7.80 -1.62
C TRP A 242 9.92 7.23 -2.93
N GLU A 243 9.05 6.83 -3.84
CA GLU A 243 9.45 6.25 -5.12
C GLU A 243 10.24 7.26 -5.97
N ARG A 244 9.78 8.51 -6.05
CA ARG A 244 10.47 9.60 -6.75
C ARG A 244 11.84 9.92 -6.13
N LYS A 245 11.93 9.96 -4.80
CA LYS A 245 13.20 10.17 -4.07
C LYS A 245 14.18 9.05 -4.37
N GLY A 246 13.71 7.80 -4.31
CA GLY A 246 14.51 6.64 -4.67
C GLY A 246 15.05 6.73 -6.09
N ARG A 247 14.27 7.21 -7.07
CA ARG A 247 14.76 7.34 -8.46
C ARG A 247 15.88 8.37 -8.59
N LYS A 248 15.71 9.54 -7.98
CA LYS A 248 16.75 10.58 -7.98
C LYS A 248 18.05 10.08 -7.34
N GLU A 249 17.94 9.27 -6.28
CA GLU A 249 19.10 8.67 -5.65
C GLU A 249 19.80 7.65 -6.56
N ASP A 250 19.04 6.77 -7.24
CA ASP A 250 19.61 5.82 -8.21
C ASP A 250 20.30 6.54 -9.37
N GLU A 251 19.70 7.61 -9.89
CA GLU A 251 20.27 8.43 -10.96
C GLU A 251 21.57 9.09 -10.51
N ARG A 252 21.59 9.71 -9.32
CA ARG A 252 22.80 10.29 -8.72
C ARG A 252 23.91 9.24 -8.55
N ARG A 253 23.59 8.05 -8.04
CA ARG A 253 24.55 6.94 -7.89
C ARG A 253 25.12 6.50 -9.25
N ARG A 254 24.28 6.43 -10.29
CA ARG A 254 24.74 6.09 -11.65
C ARG A 254 25.65 7.18 -12.23
N GLU A 255 25.35 8.44 -11.97
CA GLU A 255 26.19 9.56 -12.41
C GLU A 255 27.55 9.58 -11.68
N GLU A 256 27.55 9.39 -10.37
CA GLU A 256 28.77 9.24 -9.56
C GLU A 256 29.63 8.06 -10.06
N GLN A 257 29.01 6.92 -10.37
CA GLN A 257 29.69 5.76 -10.97
C GLN A 257 30.29 6.07 -12.35
N ARG A 258 29.62 6.89 -13.18
CA ARG A 258 30.14 7.32 -14.49
C ARG A 258 31.32 8.29 -14.36
N ARG A 259 31.26 9.21 -13.38
CA ARG A 259 32.33 10.19 -13.10
C ARG A 259 33.55 9.53 -12.47
N GLY A 260 33.34 8.52 -11.64
CA GLY A 260 34.40 7.71 -11.05
C GLY A 260 34.99 6.73 -12.06
N HIS A 261 36.02 7.14 -12.81
CA HIS A 261 36.96 6.24 -13.52
C HIS A 261 37.77 5.31 -12.58
N GLY A 262 37.33 5.14 -11.34
CA GLY A 262 38.03 4.42 -10.30
C GLY A 262 37.80 2.93 -10.43
N ARG A 263 38.90 2.19 -10.55
CA ARG A 263 39.06 0.73 -10.47
C ARG A 263 38.64 0.16 -9.10
N GLY A 264 37.61 0.70 -8.47
CA GLY A 264 36.96 0.04 -7.36
C GLY A 264 36.34 -1.23 -7.93
N ARG A 265 36.86 -2.39 -7.52
CA ARG A 265 36.14 -3.66 -7.58
C ARG A 265 34.82 -3.43 -6.85
N GLY A 266 33.82 -2.92 -7.57
CA GLY A 266 32.48 -2.81 -7.10
C GLY A 266 32.00 -4.24 -6.98
N ASP A 267 31.98 -4.77 -5.76
CA ASP A 267 31.18 -5.94 -5.44
C ASP A 267 29.82 -5.72 -6.11
N GLY A 268 29.51 -6.53 -7.11
CA GLY A 268 28.43 -6.35 -8.09
C GLY A 268 27.01 -6.44 -7.52
N ASN A 269 26.83 -6.02 -6.27
CA ASN A 269 25.62 -6.11 -5.46
C ASN A 269 24.85 -4.78 -5.38
N GLY A 270 25.23 -3.78 -6.19
CA GLY A 270 24.94 -2.36 -5.97
C GLY A 270 23.53 -1.85 -6.28
N HIS A 271 22.59 -2.70 -6.69
CA HIS A 271 21.18 -2.30 -6.74
C HIS A 271 20.51 -2.66 -5.43
N ALA A 272 20.72 -1.81 -4.41
CA ALA A 272 20.00 -1.90 -3.15
C ALA A 272 18.50 -1.97 -3.45
N ARG A 273 17.90 -3.12 -3.15
CA ARG A 273 16.49 -3.38 -3.42
C ARG A 273 15.65 -2.34 -2.68
N ARG A 274 14.97 -1.47 -3.43
CA ARG A 274 14.15 -0.40 -2.85
C ARG A 274 12.84 -1.00 -2.37
N GLU A 275 12.71 -1.12 -1.05
CA GLU A 275 11.54 -1.65 -0.39
C GLU A 275 11.01 -0.65 0.64
N ALA A 276 9.69 -0.53 0.74
CA ALA A 276 9.03 0.27 1.76
C ALA A 276 7.68 -0.34 2.15
N ALA A 277 7.22 -0.02 3.35
CA ALA A 277 5.96 -0.49 3.88
C ALA A 277 5.02 0.65 4.28
N LEU A 278 3.72 0.43 4.12
CA LEU A 278 2.64 1.23 4.67
C LEU A 278 1.71 0.31 5.46
N THR A 279 1.21 0.79 6.59
CA THR A 279 0.32 0.00 7.46
C THR A 279 -1.02 0.68 7.63
N VAL A 280 -2.09 -0.12 7.65
CA VAL A 280 -3.45 0.36 7.90
C VAL A 280 -4.11 -0.52 8.95
N CYS A 281 -4.55 0.06 10.06
CA CYS A 281 -5.23 -0.69 11.12
C CYS A 281 -6.66 -0.19 11.34
N CYS A 282 -7.55 -1.09 11.74
CA CYS A 282 -8.85 -0.72 12.31
C CYS A 282 -9.17 -1.69 13.44
N VAL A 283 -10.32 -1.53 14.12
CA VAL A 283 -10.68 -2.35 15.29
C VAL A 283 -10.57 -3.86 14.99
N LEU A 284 -11.25 -4.34 13.94
CA LEU A 284 -11.33 -5.77 13.60
C LEU A 284 -10.46 -6.20 12.42
N GLY A 285 -9.83 -5.27 11.71
CA GLY A 285 -8.94 -5.57 10.59
C GLY A 285 -9.60 -6.20 9.35
N THR A 286 -10.92 -6.10 9.19
CA THR A 286 -11.67 -6.78 8.10
C THR A 286 -12.29 -5.82 7.07
N HIS A 287 -12.73 -4.62 7.46
CA HIS A 287 -13.50 -3.72 6.59
C HIS A 287 -12.74 -2.43 6.26
N ARG A 288 -12.70 -1.47 7.20
CA ARG A 288 -12.13 -0.13 6.97
C ARG A 288 -10.67 -0.17 6.55
N SER A 289 -9.83 -0.89 7.30
CA SER A 289 -8.40 -0.99 7.00
C SER A 289 -8.12 -1.66 5.65
N VAL A 290 -8.83 -2.74 5.36
CA VAL A 290 -8.75 -3.48 4.09
C VAL A 290 -9.17 -2.58 2.92
N SER A 291 -10.29 -1.89 3.05
CA SER A 291 -10.80 -0.98 2.00
C SER A 291 -9.81 0.12 1.66
N ILE A 292 -9.25 0.77 2.68
CA ILE A 292 -8.28 1.85 2.50
C ILE A 292 -7.00 1.34 1.83
N ALA A 293 -6.49 0.18 2.27
CA ALA A 293 -5.30 -0.42 1.69
C ALA A 293 -5.50 -0.78 0.20
N GLU A 294 -6.63 -1.40 -0.15
CA GLU A 294 -6.96 -1.76 -1.53
C GLU A 294 -7.10 -0.51 -2.43
N VAL A 295 -7.76 0.53 -1.93
CA VAL A 295 -7.87 1.80 -2.64
C VAL A 295 -6.48 2.42 -2.84
N ILE A 296 -5.65 2.52 -1.78
CA ILE A 296 -4.26 3.04 -1.90
C ILE A 296 -3.47 2.23 -2.94
N ALA A 297 -3.53 0.89 -2.88
CA ALA A 297 -2.82 0.03 -3.81
C ALA A 297 -3.23 0.28 -5.27
N ARG A 298 -4.54 0.37 -5.53
CA ARG A 298 -5.09 0.66 -6.86
C ARG A 298 -4.65 2.04 -7.36
N GLU A 299 -4.73 3.06 -6.52
CA GLU A 299 -4.34 4.44 -6.87
C GLU A 299 -2.82 4.54 -7.13
N VAL A 300 -1.98 3.94 -6.29
CA VAL A 300 -0.52 3.92 -6.49
C VAL A 300 -0.15 3.23 -7.81
N ARG A 301 -0.71 2.05 -8.09
CA ARG A 301 -0.47 1.35 -9.37
C ARG A 301 -0.86 2.22 -10.57
N ARG A 302 -2.00 2.93 -10.48
CA ARG A 302 -2.48 3.82 -11.53
C ARG A 302 -1.51 4.99 -11.75
N GLU A 303 -1.10 5.68 -10.70
CA GLU A 303 -0.20 6.84 -10.81
C GLU A 303 1.21 6.44 -11.26
N VAL A 304 1.76 5.34 -10.77
CA VAL A 304 3.06 4.83 -11.20
C VAL A 304 3.03 4.49 -12.71
N ARG A 305 1.98 3.79 -13.17
CA ARG A 305 1.81 3.45 -14.58
C ARG A 305 1.65 4.69 -15.47
N ARG A 306 0.91 5.71 -15.01
CA ARG A 306 0.76 7.00 -15.73
C ARG A 306 2.09 7.70 -15.94
N ASN A 307 3.04 7.53 -15.02
CA ASN A 307 4.38 8.10 -15.12
C ASN A 307 5.37 7.23 -15.90
N GLY A 308 4.93 6.10 -16.50
CA GLY A 308 5.81 5.20 -17.26
C GLY A 308 6.80 4.43 -16.39
N HIS A 309 6.50 4.26 -15.11
CA HIS A 309 7.33 3.52 -14.16
C HIS A 309 6.68 2.21 -13.75
N GLU A 310 7.45 1.35 -13.12
CA GLU A 310 6.98 0.07 -12.58
C GLU A 310 7.32 -0.03 -11.10
N VAL A 311 6.31 -0.39 -10.31
CA VAL A 311 6.43 -0.67 -8.88
C VAL A 311 5.61 -1.90 -8.56
N ARG A 312 6.21 -2.85 -7.86
CA ARG A 312 5.50 -4.01 -7.34
C ARG A 312 4.76 -3.63 -6.07
N VAL A 313 3.43 -3.69 -6.08
CA VAL A 313 2.60 -3.42 -4.89
C VAL A 313 2.03 -4.71 -4.34
N VAL A 314 2.47 -5.09 -3.14
CA VAL A 314 2.04 -6.28 -2.40
C VAL A 314 1.10 -5.85 -1.28
N VAL A 315 -0.13 -6.38 -1.27
CA VAL A 315 -1.12 -6.09 -0.23
C VAL A 315 -1.35 -7.34 0.60
N THR A 316 -1.22 -7.23 1.92
CA THR A 316 -1.37 -8.35 2.85
C THR A 316 -2.39 -8.01 3.92
N HIS A 317 -3.45 -8.83 4.03
CA HIS A 317 -4.50 -8.66 5.03
C HIS A 317 -4.39 -9.68 6.16
N VAL A 318 -3.68 -9.33 7.22
CA VAL A 318 -3.28 -10.27 8.28
C VAL A 318 -4.47 -10.84 9.06
N HIS A 319 -5.46 -10.00 9.37
CA HIS A 319 -6.62 -10.39 10.19
C HIS A 319 -7.95 -10.31 9.42
N ARG A 320 -7.92 -10.20 8.09
CA ARG A 320 -9.16 -10.16 7.31
C ARG A 320 -9.88 -11.49 7.42
N GLN A 321 -11.15 -11.43 7.81
CA GLN A 321 -12.07 -12.55 7.67
C GLN A 321 -12.75 -12.46 6.30
N ARG A 322 -12.60 -13.51 5.49
CA ARG A 322 -13.30 -13.62 4.22
C ARG A 322 -14.80 -13.77 4.47
N ARG A 323 -15.62 -13.06 3.69
CA ARG A 323 -17.08 -13.13 3.75
C ARG A 323 -17.65 -13.85 2.55
N ARG A 324 -18.91 -14.29 2.68
CA ARG A 324 -19.62 -15.11 1.70
C ARG A 324 -19.64 -14.47 0.30
N GLU A 325 -19.82 -13.15 0.25
CA GLU A 325 -20.00 -12.40 -1.00
C GLU A 325 -18.71 -11.68 -1.46
N ASP A 326 -17.55 -12.05 -0.91
CA ASP A 326 -16.27 -11.55 -1.42
C ASP A 326 -15.95 -12.21 -2.77
N VAL A 327 -16.08 -11.44 -3.85
CA VAL A 327 -15.65 -11.85 -5.21
C VAL A 327 -14.12 -11.95 -5.24
N PHE A 328 -13.61 -13.01 -5.87
CA PHE A 328 -12.18 -13.22 -6.06
C PHE A 328 -11.62 -12.46 -7.25
#